data_AF-A0A0F3RT11-F1
#
_entry.id   AF-A0A0F3RT11-F1
#
_cell.length_a   1.000
_cell.length_b   1.000
_cell.length_c   1.000
_cell.angle_alpha   90.00
_cell.angle_beta   90.00
_cell.angle_gamma   90.00
#
_symmetry.space_group_name_H-M   'P 1'
#
loop_
_entity.id
_entity.type
_entity.pdbx_description
1 polymer ?
#
loop_
_entity_poly.entity_id
_entity_poly.type
_entity_poly.pdbx_seq_one_letter_code
_entity_poly.pdbx_strand_id
1 'polypeptide(L)'
;MDIDVFIARRKELKLSQVKLCAGICTQATLSKFENNNRVPSLAILNQLCARLGITVDNLYQSQKNRSAELASALDLVENQLMTEDYRRVLQGLSHIDVQEVDALELKMQFYYLRGIVNTLVNREPDHVLFDFARILDDLDEKHQTVMTQLAFVGSGILYARRQELEAATFYFQRVRHYVENLNYAKVDHPDANYNLRILMLIYFTAEFYASQQNYRISNRLIKTGLVLCSDHHVTYYLPRLKFLAAQNALAEHRPYETVENLLEEALAFARINHNEVVVLKIAALRNQVRDKLATKSEAH
;
A
#
# COMPACT_ATOMS: atom_id res chain seq x y z
N MET A 1 18.99 16.78 -4.89
CA MET A 1 19.48 18.17 -5.14
C MET A 1 19.65 18.37 -6.62
N ASP A 2 18.97 19.38 -7.17
CA ASP A 2 18.93 19.72 -8.58
C ASP A 2 19.94 20.84 -8.88
N ILE A 3 21.09 20.45 -9.45
CA ILE A 3 22.18 21.37 -9.77
C ILE A 3 21.85 22.18 -11.03
N ASP A 4 20.96 21.70 -11.90
CA ASP A 4 20.56 22.41 -13.10
C ASP A 4 19.82 23.71 -12.76
N VAL A 5 19.00 23.71 -11.71
CA VAL A 5 18.39 24.94 -11.16
C VAL A 5 19.46 25.98 -10.80
N PHE A 6 20.54 25.54 -10.14
CA PHE A 6 21.65 26.42 -9.76
C PHE A 6 22.36 26.99 -11.00
N ILE A 7 22.69 26.14 -11.97
CA ILE A 7 23.39 26.53 -13.20
C ILE A 7 22.52 27.46 -14.05
N ALA A 8 21.23 27.14 -14.20
CA ALA A 8 20.27 27.95 -14.95
C ALA A 8 20.18 29.36 -14.36
N ARG A 9 20.06 29.47 -13.03
CA ARG A 9 19.99 30.77 -12.34
C ARG A 9 21.28 31.59 -12.51
N ARG A 10 22.45 30.96 -12.43
CA ARG A 10 23.73 31.63 -12.69
C ARG A 10 23.79 32.19 -14.12
N LYS A 11 23.37 31.39 -15.10
CA LYS A 11 23.36 31.78 -16.52
C LYS A 11 22.37 32.93 -16.78
N GLU A 12 21.19 32.90 -16.16
CA GLU A 12 20.18 33.95 -16.23
C GLU A 12 20.73 35.30 -15.72
N LEU A 13 21.47 35.27 -14.60
CA LEU A 13 22.17 36.44 -14.05
C LEU A 13 23.44 36.82 -14.82
N LYS A 14 23.79 36.08 -15.90
CA LYS A 14 24.99 36.28 -16.72
C LYS A 14 26.29 36.31 -15.91
N LEU A 15 26.35 35.55 -14.81
CA LEU A 15 27.52 35.46 -13.95
C LEU A 15 28.48 34.37 -14.45
N SER A 16 29.76 34.70 -14.60
CA SER A 16 30.80 33.68 -14.79
C SER A 16 31.06 32.92 -13.49
N GLN A 17 31.57 31.70 -13.57
CA GLN A 17 31.96 30.93 -12.38
C GLN A 17 32.95 31.72 -11.51
N VAL A 18 33.91 32.41 -12.13
CA VAL A 18 34.90 33.25 -11.43
C VAL A 18 34.22 34.37 -10.64
N LYS A 19 33.24 35.06 -11.24
CA LYS A 19 32.47 36.12 -10.55
C LYS A 19 31.62 35.55 -9.43
N LEU A 20 30.97 34.40 -9.65
CA LEU A 20 30.12 33.78 -8.65
C LEU A 20 30.93 33.29 -7.44
N CYS A 21 32.09 32.65 -7.65
CA CYS A 21 32.88 32.07 -6.56
C CYS A 21 33.77 33.09 -5.81
N ALA A 22 33.98 34.30 -6.35
CA ALA A 22 34.89 35.30 -5.78
C ALA A 22 34.61 35.61 -4.30
N GLY A 23 35.60 35.42 -3.43
CA GLY A 23 35.47 35.64 -1.99
C GLY A 23 34.61 34.60 -1.25
N ILE A 24 34.22 33.50 -1.91
CA ILE A 24 33.43 32.40 -1.32
C ILE A 24 34.20 31.08 -1.41
N CYS A 25 34.64 30.70 -2.61
CA CYS A 25 35.40 29.47 -2.83
C CYS A 25 36.28 29.59 -4.10
N THR A 26 37.07 28.55 -4.39
CA THR A 26 37.86 28.52 -5.63
C THR A 26 36.98 28.19 -6.84
N GLN A 27 37.36 28.67 -8.02
CA GLN A 27 36.66 28.32 -9.27
C GLN A 27 36.62 26.80 -9.48
N ALA A 28 37.69 26.09 -9.10
CA ALA A 28 37.75 24.63 -9.19
C ALA A 28 36.68 23.95 -8.32
N THR A 29 36.40 24.46 -7.12
CA THR A 29 35.33 23.95 -6.27
C THR A 29 33.96 24.16 -6.91
N LEU A 30 33.69 25.36 -7.43
CA LEU A 30 32.43 25.66 -8.12
C LEU A 30 32.26 24.82 -9.40
N SER A 31 33.33 24.63 -10.17
CA SER A 31 33.32 23.80 -11.39
C SER A 31 33.01 22.34 -11.07
N LYS A 32 33.60 21.78 -10.01
CA LYS A 32 33.31 20.41 -9.56
C LYS A 32 31.87 20.25 -9.05
N PHE A 33 31.32 21.30 -8.44
CA PHE A 33 29.92 21.32 -8.04
C PHE A 33 29.00 21.31 -9.28
N GLU A 34 29.21 22.22 -10.24
CA GLU A 34 28.36 22.33 -11.44
C GLU A 34 28.50 21.13 -12.39
N ASN A 35 29.68 20.53 -12.53
CA ASN A 35 29.93 19.51 -13.56
C ASN A 35 30.03 18.07 -13.03
N ASN A 36 30.42 17.88 -11.77
CA ASN A 36 30.73 16.55 -11.22
C ASN A 36 29.86 16.20 -10.00
N ASN A 37 28.77 16.94 -9.77
CA ASN A 37 27.88 16.78 -8.62
C ASN A 37 28.59 16.75 -7.25
N ARG A 38 29.78 17.36 -7.13
CA ARG A 38 30.53 17.36 -5.87
C ARG A 38 30.05 18.51 -4.99
N VAL A 39 29.16 18.18 -4.07
CA VAL A 39 28.52 19.15 -3.17
C VAL A 39 29.57 19.79 -2.25
N PRO A 40 29.71 21.13 -2.23
CA PRO A 40 30.59 21.82 -1.28
C PRO A 40 29.99 21.83 0.13
N SER A 41 30.71 22.40 1.10
CA SER A 41 30.15 22.56 2.45
C SER A 41 28.88 23.43 2.43
N LEU A 42 27.95 23.18 3.36
CA LEU A 42 26.70 23.93 3.47
C LEU A 42 26.94 25.44 3.57
N ALA A 43 27.99 25.86 4.27
CA ALA A 43 28.38 27.27 4.38
C ALA A 43 28.71 27.89 3.01
N ILE A 44 29.51 27.20 2.18
CA ILE A 44 29.84 27.64 0.83
C ILE A 44 28.58 27.64 -0.04
N LEU A 45 27.78 26.58 0.02
CA LEU A 45 26.55 26.45 -0.77
C LEU A 45 25.55 27.58 -0.46
N ASN A 46 25.36 27.90 0.83
CA ASN A 46 24.50 29.00 1.27
C ASN A 46 24.97 30.35 0.73
N GLN A 47 26.28 30.65 0.80
CA GLN A 47 26.84 31.90 0.28
C GLN A 47 26.70 32.01 -1.24
N LEU A 48 26.91 30.90 -1.97
CA LEU A 48 26.71 30.84 -3.41
C LEU A 48 25.24 31.06 -3.78
N CYS A 49 24.31 30.39 -3.09
CA CYS A 49 22.87 30.55 -3.31
C CYS A 49 22.41 31.97 -3.01
N ALA A 50 22.88 32.56 -1.90
CA ALA A 50 22.57 33.96 -1.54
C ALA A 50 23.00 34.94 -2.63
N ARG A 51 24.18 34.74 -3.25
CA ARG A 51 24.65 35.57 -4.36
C ARG A 51 23.81 35.40 -5.64
N LEU A 52 23.18 34.24 -5.83
CA LEU A 52 22.24 33.96 -6.92
C LEU A 52 20.80 34.42 -6.61
N GLY A 53 20.54 34.90 -5.39
CA GLY A 53 19.21 35.30 -4.94
C GLY A 53 18.24 34.14 -4.78
N ILE A 54 18.75 32.93 -4.52
CA ILE A 54 17.96 31.72 -4.24
C ILE A 54 18.36 31.14 -2.89
N THR A 55 17.55 30.25 -2.33
CA THR A 55 17.89 29.48 -1.14
C THR A 55 18.36 28.08 -1.53
N VAL A 56 19.02 27.40 -0.59
CA VAL A 56 19.37 25.98 -0.79
C VAL A 56 18.11 25.13 -0.96
N ASP A 57 16.99 25.48 -0.31
CA ASP A 57 15.71 24.80 -0.47
C ASP A 57 15.19 24.83 -1.91
N ASN A 58 15.44 25.90 -2.67
CA ASN A 58 15.05 25.95 -4.08
C ASN A 58 15.73 24.85 -4.91
N LEU A 59 16.93 24.41 -4.53
CA LEU A 59 17.65 23.32 -5.19
C LEU A 59 17.00 21.94 -4.94
N TYR A 60 16.01 21.83 -4.06
CA TYR A 60 15.29 20.59 -3.79
C TYR A 60 13.82 20.67 -4.24
N GLN A 61 13.37 21.77 -4.82
CA GLN A 61 11.97 22.00 -5.14
C GLN A 61 11.45 21.04 -6.23
N SER A 62 12.25 20.75 -7.26
CA SER A 62 11.91 19.76 -8.29
C SER A 62 11.73 18.36 -7.71
N GLN A 63 12.63 17.96 -6.82
CA GLN A 63 12.55 16.68 -6.10
C GLN A 63 11.32 16.61 -5.18
N LYS A 64 11.00 17.69 -4.45
CA LYS A 64 9.77 17.77 -3.62
C LYS A 64 8.50 17.63 -4.47
N ASN A 65 8.45 18.28 -5.63
CA ASN A 65 7.31 18.18 -6.54
C ASN A 65 7.15 16.75 -7.09
N ARG A 66 8.25 16.12 -7.54
CA ARG A 66 8.23 14.72 -8.00
C ARG A 66 7.77 13.77 -6.91
N SER A 67 8.25 13.94 -5.68
CA SER A 67 7.79 13.13 -4.55
C SER A 67 6.30 13.30 -4.27
N ALA A 68 5.77 14.52 -4.38
CA ALA A 68 4.33 14.77 -4.19
C ALA A 68 3.47 14.17 -5.31
N GLU A 69 3.93 14.26 -6.56
CA GLU A 69 3.30 13.62 -7.71
C GLU A 69 3.30 12.09 -7.57
N LEU A 70 4.43 11.50 -7.16
CA LEU A 70 4.53 10.08 -6.90
C LEU A 70 3.64 9.64 -5.74
N ALA A 71 3.62 10.37 -4.62
CA ALA A 71 2.74 10.10 -3.48
C ALA A 71 1.28 10.03 -3.93
N SER A 72 0.83 11.04 -4.69
CA SER A 72 -0.53 11.10 -5.23
C SER A 72 -0.84 9.93 -6.18
N ALA A 73 0.13 9.54 -7.01
CA ALA A 73 -0.02 8.39 -7.91
C ALA A 73 -0.12 7.07 -7.14
N LEU A 74 0.72 6.86 -6.12
CA LEU A 74 0.71 5.66 -5.28
C LEU A 74 -0.57 5.58 -4.44
N ASP A 75 -1.07 6.70 -3.92
CA ASP A 75 -2.33 6.74 -3.18
C ASP A 75 -3.53 6.38 -4.07
N LEU A 76 -3.52 6.82 -5.34
CA LEU A 76 -4.53 6.42 -6.31
C LEU A 76 -4.46 4.91 -6.60
N VAL A 77 -3.25 4.38 -6.82
CA VAL A 77 -3.03 2.94 -7.06
C VAL A 77 -3.48 2.13 -5.85
N GLU A 78 -3.18 2.59 -4.64
CA GLU A 78 -3.60 1.95 -3.40
C GLU A 78 -5.12 1.89 -3.28
N ASN A 79 -5.83 2.99 -3.56
CA ASN A 79 -7.30 3.00 -3.57
C ASN A 79 -7.89 2.02 -4.59
N GLN A 80 -7.30 1.93 -5.80
CA GLN A 80 -7.71 0.96 -6.83
C GLN A 80 -7.46 -0.50 -6.40
N LEU A 81 -6.39 -0.74 -5.63
CA LEU A 81 -6.12 -2.06 -5.07
C LEU A 81 -7.20 -2.46 -4.05
N MET A 82 -7.70 -1.52 -3.25
CA MET A 82 -8.76 -1.79 -2.27
C MET A 82 -10.08 -2.20 -2.92
N THR A 83 -10.41 -1.63 -4.09
CA THR A 83 -11.61 -1.96 -4.87
C THR A 83 -11.43 -3.16 -5.81
N GLU A 84 -10.32 -3.89 -5.71
CA GLU A 84 -9.99 -5.05 -6.54
C GLU A 84 -9.82 -4.74 -8.05
N ASP A 85 -9.56 -3.48 -8.43
CA ASP A 85 -9.27 -3.08 -9.83
C ASP A 85 -7.79 -3.33 -10.19
N TYR A 86 -7.39 -4.60 -10.17
CA TYR A 86 -5.99 -5.00 -10.39
C TYR A 86 -5.44 -4.57 -11.76
N ARG A 87 -6.31 -4.40 -12.76
CA ARG A 87 -5.92 -3.93 -14.08
C ARG A 87 -5.36 -2.51 -14.01
N ARG A 88 -6.08 -1.59 -13.34
CA ARG A 88 -5.62 -0.20 -13.18
C ARG A 88 -4.41 -0.11 -12.26
N VAL A 89 -4.36 -0.94 -11.21
CA VAL A 89 -3.18 -1.03 -10.33
C VAL A 89 -1.92 -1.38 -11.12
N LEU A 90 -1.96 -2.43 -11.95
CA LEU A 90 -0.82 -2.84 -12.78
C LEU A 90 -0.42 -1.75 -13.78
N GLN A 91 -1.40 -1.07 -14.39
CA GLN A 91 -1.14 0.04 -15.30
C GLN A 91 -0.47 1.22 -14.58
N GLY A 92 -1.01 1.64 -13.43
CA GLY A 92 -0.46 2.75 -12.65
C GLY A 92 0.97 2.51 -12.20
N LEU A 93 1.28 1.28 -11.75
CA LEU A 93 2.63 0.90 -11.34
C LEU A 93 3.62 0.83 -12.50
N SER A 94 3.17 0.50 -13.72
CA SER A 94 4.06 0.36 -14.89
C SER A 94 4.73 1.67 -15.34
N HIS A 95 4.18 2.81 -14.92
CA HIS A 95 4.69 4.15 -15.26
C HIS A 95 5.59 4.75 -14.18
N ILE A 96 5.82 4.03 -13.08
CA ILE A 96 6.58 4.53 -11.93
C ILE A 96 8.00 3.98 -11.98
N ASP A 97 8.99 4.87 -12.06
CA ASP A 97 10.39 4.53 -11.77
C ASP A 97 10.72 4.93 -10.32
N VAL A 98 10.71 3.93 -9.43
CA VAL A 98 10.97 4.11 -8.00
C VAL A 98 12.44 4.45 -7.69
N GLN A 99 13.37 4.23 -8.63
CA GLN A 99 14.80 4.49 -8.40
C GLN A 99 15.14 5.98 -8.42
N GLU A 100 14.30 6.80 -9.05
CA GLU A 100 14.51 8.25 -9.14
C GLU A 100 14.05 9.02 -7.89
N VAL A 101 13.47 8.34 -6.90
CA VAL A 101 12.93 8.95 -5.68
C VAL A 101 13.78 8.58 -4.49
N ASP A 102 14.12 9.54 -3.63
CA ASP A 102 14.91 9.29 -2.40
C ASP A 102 14.03 9.00 -1.17
N ALA A 103 12.72 9.25 -1.25
CA ALA A 103 11.82 9.11 -0.12
C ALA A 103 11.56 7.63 0.22
N LEU A 104 12.08 7.18 1.37
CA LEU A 104 12.00 5.80 1.84
C LEU A 104 10.55 5.27 1.91
N GLU A 105 9.65 6.09 2.44
CA GLU A 105 8.23 5.76 2.60
C GLU A 105 7.55 5.47 1.26
N LEU A 106 7.83 6.27 0.23
CA LEU A 106 7.30 6.08 -1.11
C LEU A 106 7.88 4.82 -1.78
N LYS A 107 9.17 4.51 -1.53
CA LYS A 107 9.76 3.25 -2.00
C LYS A 107 9.04 2.05 -1.41
N MET A 108 8.84 2.05 -0.09
CA MET A 108 8.12 0.96 0.58
C MET A 108 6.68 0.85 0.07
N GLN A 109 5.99 1.99 -0.11
CA GLN A 109 4.63 2.02 -0.67
C GLN A 109 4.58 1.37 -2.05
N PHE A 110 5.51 1.75 -2.94
CA PHE A 110 5.63 1.15 -4.26
C PHE A 110 5.89 -0.37 -4.21
N TYR A 111 6.89 -0.81 -3.44
CA TYR A 111 7.25 -2.23 -3.38
C TYR A 111 6.13 -3.09 -2.79
N TYR A 112 5.40 -2.62 -1.77
CA TYR A 112 4.29 -3.41 -1.25
C TYR A 112 3.14 -3.48 -2.26
N LEU A 113 2.81 -2.36 -2.93
CA LEU A 113 1.73 -2.35 -3.93
C LEU A 113 2.02 -3.32 -5.07
N ARG A 114 3.25 -3.26 -5.59
CA ARG A 114 3.72 -4.15 -6.65
C ARG A 114 3.76 -5.60 -6.22
N GLY A 115 4.31 -5.88 -5.03
CA GLY A 115 4.34 -7.22 -4.46
C GLY A 115 2.94 -7.80 -4.27
N ILE A 116 2.03 -7.06 -3.61
CA ILE A 116 0.67 -7.51 -3.34
C ILE A 116 -0.12 -7.78 -4.63
N VAL A 117 -0.14 -6.85 -5.59
CA VAL A 117 -0.90 -7.07 -6.83
C VAL A 117 -0.37 -8.26 -7.61
N ASN A 118 0.97 -8.42 -7.67
CA ASN A 118 1.60 -9.55 -8.34
C ASN A 118 1.29 -10.88 -7.63
N THR A 119 1.24 -10.90 -6.29
CA THR A 119 0.73 -12.06 -5.54
C THR A 119 -0.72 -12.35 -5.92
N LEU A 120 -1.59 -11.34 -5.92
CA LEU A 120 -3.03 -11.50 -6.12
C LEU A 120 -3.39 -11.96 -7.54
N VAL A 121 -2.58 -11.61 -8.54
CA VAL A 121 -2.73 -12.06 -9.93
C VAL A 121 -1.90 -13.30 -10.30
N ASN A 122 -1.29 -13.98 -9.33
CA ASN A 122 -0.48 -15.20 -9.52
C ASN A 122 0.72 -15.02 -10.47
N ARG A 123 1.49 -13.95 -10.29
CA ARG A 123 2.80 -13.80 -10.97
C ARG A 123 3.86 -14.70 -10.34
N GLU A 124 5.00 -14.79 -11.02
CA GLU A 124 6.15 -15.59 -10.59
C GLU A 124 6.60 -15.23 -9.16
N PRO A 125 6.80 -16.23 -8.27
CA PRO A 125 7.17 -16.01 -6.88
C PRO A 125 8.43 -15.18 -6.68
N ASP A 126 9.44 -15.35 -7.52
CA ASP A 126 10.75 -14.71 -7.33
C ASP A 126 10.67 -13.19 -7.36
N HIS A 127 9.87 -12.64 -8.29
CA HIS A 127 9.66 -11.19 -8.40
C HIS A 127 8.83 -10.65 -7.23
N VAL A 128 7.84 -11.42 -6.77
CA VAL A 128 7.00 -11.06 -5.62
C VAL A 128 7.82 -11.04 -4.34
N LEU A 129 8.60 -12.09 -4.09
CA LEU A 129 9.45 -12.20 -2.92
C LEU A 129 10.56 -11.16 -2.93
N PHE A 130 11.10 -10.81 -4.10
CA PHE A 130 12.05 -9.71 -4.22
C PHE A 130 11.45 -8.39 -3.73
N ASP A 131 10.22 -8.05 -4.14
CA ASP A 131 9.55 -6.83 -3.69
C ASP A 131 9.35 -6.79 -2.17
N PHE A 132 9.00 -7.92 -1.56
CA PHE A 132 8.87 -7.99 -0.10
C PHE A 132 10.22 -7.96 0.61
N ALA A 133 11.25 -8.62 0.09
CA ALA A 133 12.60 -8.57 0.63
C ALA A 133 13.19 -7.15 0.60
N ARG A 134 12.88 -6.34 -0.43
CA ARG A 134 13.25 -4.91 -0.45
C ARG A 134 12.72 -4.17 0.77
N ILE A 135 11.54 -4.53 1.28
CA ILE A 135 10.97 -3.92 2.49
C ILE A 135 11.62 -4.52 3.73
N LEU A 136 11.59 -5.85 3.84
CA LEU A 136 11.98 -6.57 5.06
C LEU A 136 13.48 -6.49 5.37
N ASP A 137 14.33 -6.48 4.35
CA ASP A 137 15.78 -6.66 4.50
C ASP A 137 16.59 -5.40 4.15
N ASP A 138 15.94 -4.30 3.75
CA ASP A 138 16.63 -3.04 3.41
C ASP A 138 15.85 -1.82 3.91
N LEU A 139 14.62 -1.60 3.42
CA LEU A 139 13.93 -0.33 3.67
C LEU A 139 13.33 -0.20 5.08
N ASP A 140 12.98 -1.32 5.73
CA ASP A 140 12.43 -1.37 7.11
C ASP A 140 12.99 -2.57 7.88
N GLU A 141 14.32 -2.73 7.91
CA GLU A 141 15.02 -3.84 8.60
C GLU A 141 14.61 -4.01 10.07
N LYS A 142 14.19 -2.92 10.73
CA LYS A 142 13.74 -2.93 12.13
C LYS A 142 12.28 -3.34 12.28
N HIS A 143 11.56 -3.56 11.18
CA HIS A 143 10.17 -4.01 11.15
C HIS A 143 9.22 -3.08 11.93
N GLN A 144 9.42 -1.76 11.82
CA GLN A 144 8.73 -0.78 12.65
C GLN A 144 7.44 -0.27 12.02
N THR A 145 7.28 -0.43 10.70
CA THR A 145 6.17 0.17 9.97
C THR A 145 5.08 -0.84 9.61
N VAL A 146 3.91 -0.31 9.24
CA VAL A 146 2.82 -1.11 8.65
C VAL A 146 3.24 -1.78 7.34
N MET A 147 4.24 -1.25 6.63
CA MET A 147 4.73 -1.79 5.35
C MET A 147 5.32 -3.18 5.52
N THR A 148 6.05 -3.41 6.60
CA THR A 148 6.53 -4.75 6.97
C THR A 148 5.38 -5.75 7.13
N GLN A 149 4.28 -5.34 7.76
CA GLN A 149 3.12 -6.21 7.97
C GLN A 149 2.40 -6.51 6.66
N LEU A 150 2.34 -5.53 5.74
CA LEU A 150 1.81 -5.72 4.39
C LEU A 150 2.68 -6.70 3.59
N ALA A 151 4.01 -6.62 3.71
CA ALA A 151 4.93 -7.59 3.11
C ALA A 151 4.73 -9.01 3.67
N PHE A 152 4.48 -9.16 4.97
CA PHE A 152 4.11 -10.45 5.55
C PHE A 152 2.76 -10.96 5.03
N VAL A 153 1.73 -10.11 4.92
CA VAL A 153 0.45 -10.52 4.31
C VAL A 153 0.66 -11.02 2.89
N GLY A 154 1.38 -10.27 2.06
CA GLY A 154 1.65 -10.65 0.68
C GLY A 154 2.43 -11.97 0.56
N SER A 155 3.43 -12.16 1.42
CA SER A 155 4.17 -13.42 1.52
C SER A 155 3.26 -14.58 1.96
N GLY A 156 2.43 -14.36 2.98
CA GLY A 156 1.48 -15.35 3.49
C GLY A 156 0.47 -15.80 2.43
N ILE A 157 -0.07 -14.86 1.64
CA ILE A 157 -0.97 -15.17 0.52
C ILE A 157 -0.25 -16.01 -0.54
N LEU A 158 0.99 -15.64 -0.90
CA LEU A 158 1.79 -16.37 -1.89
C LEU A 158 2.02 -17.82 -1.46
N TYR A 159 2.47 -18.04 -0.22
CA TYR A 159 2.69 -19.38 0.32
C TYR A 159 1.39 -20.19 0.43
N ALA A 160 0.29 -19.56 0.85
CA ALA A 160 -1.01 -20.22 0.93
C ALA A 160 -1.48 -20.72 -0.45
N ARG A 161 -1.31 -19.92 -1.51
CA ARG A 161 -1.65 -20.31 -2.89
C ARG A 161 -0.81 -21.46 -3.43
N ARG A 162 0.43 -21.59 -2.93
CA ARG A 162 1.33 -22.71 -3.22
C ARG A 162 1.08 -23.94 -2.35
N GLN A 163 0.05 -23.91 -1.49
CA GLN A 163 -0.25 -24.97 -0.51
C GLN A 163 0.85 -25.18 0.55
N GLU A 164 1.75 -24.22 0.72
CA GLU A 164 2.80 -24.22 1.73
C GLU A 164 2.25 -23.64 3.05
N LEU A 165 1.35 -24.40 3.68
CA LEU A 165 0.53 -23.91 4.79
C LEU A 165 1.31 -23.54 6.05
N GLU A 166 2.43 -24.21 6.33
CA GLU A 166 3.27 -23.90 7.49
C GLU A 166 3.88 -22.48 7.36
N ALA A 167 4.46 -22.18 6.20
CA ALA A 167 5.00 -20.86 5.90
C ALA A 167 3.91 -19.79 5.89
N ALA A 168 2.75 -20.06 5.26
CA ALA A 168 1.61 -19.15 5.29
C ALA A 168 1.15 -18.83 6.72
N THR A 169 1.03 -19.86 7.56
CA THR A 169 0.65 -19.73 8.97
C THR A 169 1.63 -18.85 9.74
N PHE A 170 2.94 -19.03 9.53
CA PHE A 170 3.97 -18.21 10.15
C PHE A 170 3.76 -16.71 9.87
N TYR A 171 3.56 -16.34 8.61
CA TYR A 171 3.36 -14.93 8.24
C TYR A 171 2.05 -14.37 8.80
N PHE A 172 0.93 -15.08 8.64
CA PHE A 172 -0.37 -14.60 9.12
C PHE A 172 -0.46 -14.52 10.65
N GLN A 173 0.28 -15.35 11.39
CA GLN A 173 0.39 -15.23 12.85
C GLN A 173 1.08 -13.92 13.27
N ARG A 174 2.15 -13.51 12.57
CA ARG A 174 2.82 -12.22 12.82
C ARG A 174 1.88 -11.04 12.57
N VAL A 175 1.17 -11.06 11.44
CA VAL A 175 0.20 -10.02 11.08
C VAL A 175 -0.93 -9.96 12.11
N ARG A 176 -1.47 -11.11 12.52
CA ARG A 176 -2.50 -11.17 13.56
C ARG A 176 -2.02 -10.59 14.89
N HIS A 177 -0.83 -10.96 15.33
CA HIS A 177 -0.25 -10.43 16.56
C HIS A 177 -0.09 -8.90 16.50
N TYR A 178 0.33 -8.37 15.35
CA TYR A 178 0.37 -6.92 15.14
C TYR A 178 -1.02 -6.29 15.27
N VAL A 179 -2.00 -6.79 14.51
CA VAL A 179 -3.38 -6.26 14.49
C VAL A 179 -4.06 -6.31 15.88
N GLU A 180 -3.83 -7.38 16.64
CA GLU A 180 -4.42 -7.55 17.99
C GLU A 180 -3.79 -6.62 19.04
N ASN A 181 -2.56 -6.13 18.81
CA ASN A 181 -1.85 -5.23 19.72
C ASN A 181 -1.85 -3.77 19.28
N LEU A 182 -2.51 -3.44 18.15
CA LEU A 182 -2.68 -2.06 17.71
C LEU A 182 -3.52 -1.27 18.69
N ASN A 183 -3.08 -0.05 19.00
CA ASN A 183 -3.87 0.91 19.76
C ASN A 183 -4.65 1.84 18.82
N TYR A 184 -5.83 1.39 18.39
CA TYR A 184 -6.70 2.11 17.45
C TYR A 184 -7.08 3.54 17.90
N ALA A 185 -7.07 3.84 19.21
CA ALA A 185 -7.47 5.15 19.74
C ALA A 185 -6.37 6.22 19.75
N LYS A 186 -5.10 5.85 19.47
CA LYS A 186 -3.95 6.78 19.56
C LYS A 186 -3.27 7.06 18.22
N VAL A 187 -3.77 6.50 17.13
CA VAL A 187 -3.13 6.61 15.82
C VAL A 187 -3.81 7.74 15.05
N ASP A 188 -3.48 8.97 15.40
CA ASP A 188 -3.69 10.11 14.52
C ASP A 188 -2.57 10.04 13.47
N HIS A 189 -2.76 9.21 12.44
CA HIS A 189 -1.75 9.04 11.40
C HIS A 189 -1.93 10.12 10.34
N PRO A 190 -0.87 10.84 9.96
CA PRO A 190 -0.95 11.83 8.88
C PRO A 190 -1.19 11.21 7.48
N ASP A 191 -1.28 9.88 7.39
CA ASP A 191 -1.43 9.15 6.13
C ASP A 191 -2.91 8.79 5.91
N ALA A 192 -3.50 9.35 4.85
CA ALA A 192 -4.90 9.17 4.49
C ALA A 192 -5.28 7.69 4.28
N ASN A 193 -4.34 6.84 3.88
CA ASN A 193 -4.58 5.44 3.57
C ASN A 193 -4.18 4.50 4.72
N TYR A 194 -3.73 5.00 5.87
CA TYR A 194 -3.31 4.15 6.99
C TYR A 194 -4.40 3.14 7.39
N ASN A 195 -5.64 3.61 7.58
CA ASN A 195 -6.77 2.75 7.94
C ASN A 195 -7.07 1.70 6.86
N LEU A 196 -6.91 2.03 5.57
CA LEU A 196 -7.07 1.08 4.47
C LEU A 196 -6.04 -0.04 4.51
N ARG A 197 -4.79 0.28 4.88
CA ARG A 197 -3.73 -0.73 5.06
C ARG A 197 -4.06 -1.65 6.22
N ILE A 198 -4.51 -1.12 7.36
CA ILE A 198 -4.94 -1.95 8.49
C ILE A 198 -6.13 -2.84 8.11
N LEU A 199 -7.10 -2.32 7.37
CA LEU A 199 -8.22 -3.12 6.84
C LEU A 199 -7.75 -4.22 5.90
N MET A 200 -6.73 -3.97 5.07
CA MET A 200 -6.10 -5.00 4.23
C MET A 200 -5.50 -6.12 5.08
N LEU A 201 -4.72 -5.76 6.12
CA LEU A 201 -4.14 -6.73 7.05
C LEU A 201 -5.22 -7.60 7.69
N ILE A 202 -6.28 -6.95 8.19
CA ILE A 202 -7.42 -7.62 8.82
C ILE A 202 -8.10 -8.57 7.84
N TYR A 203 -8.46 -8.09 6.64
CA TYR A 203 -9.22 -8.86 5.66
C TYR A 203 -8.46 -10.13 5.25
N PHE A 204 -7.22 -10.00 4.78
CA PHE A 204 -6.48 -11.16 4.28
C PHE A 204 -6.13 -12.15 5.39
N THR A 205 -5.86 -11.66 6.61
CA THR A 205 -5.65 -12.54 7.76
C THR A 205 -6.94 -13.28 8.14
N ALA A 206 -8.09 -12.60 8.12
CA ALA A 206 -9.38 -13.23 8.37
C ALA A 206 -9.74 -14.27 7.30
N GLU A 207 -9.46 -13.97 6.03
CA GLU A 207 -9.67 -14.87 4.88
C GLU A 207 -8.78 -16.13 5.02
N PHE A 208 -7.51 -15.96 5.39
CA PHE A 208 -6.62 -17.08 5.67
C PHE A 208 -7.17 -17.99 6.77
N TYR A 209 -7.55 -17.44 7.93
CA TYR A 209 -8.11 -18.26 9.00
C TYR A 209 -9.45 -18.92 8.62
N ALA A 210 -10.29 -18.26 7.81
CA ALA A 210 -11.51 -18.88 7.26
C ALA A 210 -11.19 -20.07 6.35
N SER A 211 -10.15 -19.96 5.49
CA SER A 211 -9.69 -21.05 4.63
C SER A 211 -9.22 -22.28 5.43
N GLN A 212 -8.70 -22.05 6.65
CA GLN A 212 -8.31 -23.09 7.60
C GLN A 212 -9.46 -23.53 8.52
N GLN A 213 -10.71 -23.19 8.18
CA GLN A 213 -11.92 -23.46 8.96
C GLN A 213 -11.90 -22.88 10.39
N ASN A 214 -11.01 -21.94 10.67
CA ASN A 214 -10.92 -21.25 11.95
C ASN A 214 -11.82 -20.01 11.97
N TYR A 215 -13.13 -20.25 11.84
CA TYR A 215 -14.15 -19.21 11.75
C TYR A 215 -14.19 -18.33 12.99
N ARG A 216 -13.82 -18.85 14.17
CA ARG A 216 -13.74 -18.06 15.41
C ARG A 216 -12.75 -16.90 15.29
N ILE A 217 -11.53 -17.17 14.82
CA ILE A 217 -10.51 -16.12 14.65
C ILE A 217 -10.88 -15.21 13.48
N SER A 218 -11.35 -15.79 12.37
CA SER A 218 -11.80 -15.02 11.21
C SER A 218 -12.90 -14.01 11.58
N ASN A 219 -13.97 -14.46 12.25
CA ASN A 219 -15.08 -13.60 12.68
C ASN A 219 -14.67 -12.54 13.70
N ARG A 220 -13.69 -12.82 14.57
CA ARG A 220 -13.12 -11.80 15.48
C ARG A 220 -12.41 -10.70 14.70
N LEU A 221 -11.57 -11.06 13.74
CA LEU A 221 -10.87 -10.11 12.87
C LEU A 221 -11.86 -9.29 12.03
N ILE A 222 -12.86 -9.95 11.44
CA ILE A 222 -13.92 -9.27 10.69
C ILE A 222 -14.62 -8.23 11.57
N LYS A 223 -14.99 -8.59 12.80
CA LYS A 223 -15.60 -7.64 13.74
C LYS A 223 -14.70 -6.44 14.03
N THR A 224 -13.40 -6.66 14.24
CA THR A 224 -12.41 -5.58 14.39
C THR A 224 -12.38 -4.67 13.15
N GLY A 225 -12.35 -5.24 11.95
CA GLY A 225 -12.38 -4.46 10.70
C GLY A 225 -13.66 -3.65 10.52
N LEU A 226 -14.82 -4.20 10.88
CA LEU A 226 -16.10 -3.48 10.81
C LEU A 226 -16.17 -2.31 11.79
N VAL A 227 -15.62 -2.47 13.01
CA VAL A 227 -15.48 -1.36 13.97
C VAL A 227 -14.60 -0.25 13.39
N LEU A 228 -13.44 -0.62 12.83
CA LEU A 228 -12.52 0.35 12.21
C LEU A 228 -13.18 1.10 11.04
N CYS A 229 -13.94 0.40 10.18
CA CYS A 229 -14.72 1.02 9.11
C CYS A 229 -15.76 2.01 9.65
N SER A 230 -16.43 1.66 10.75
CA SER A 230 -17.45 2.51 11.39
C SER A 230 -16.82 3.77 12.00
N ASP A 231 -15.77 3.61 12.80
CA ASP A 231 -15.14 4.68 13.58
C ASP A 231 -14.43 5.71 12.68
N HIS A 232 -13.87 5.28 11.55
CA HIS A 232 -13.17 6.16 10.61
C HIS A 232 -13.93 6.43 9.31
N HIS A 233 -15.19 5.99 9.22
CA HIS A 233 -16.06 6.19 8.05
C HIS A 233 -15.46 5.69 6.72
N VAL A 234 -14.77 4.55 6.76
CA VAL A 234 -14.10 3.98 5.59
C VAL A 234 -14.91 2.82 5.01
N THR A 235 -15.35 2.92 3.75
CA THR A 235 -16.31 1.98 3.15
C THR A 235 -15.71 0.94 2.21
N TYR A 236 -14.47 1.10 1.76
CA TYR A 236 -13.87 0.26 0.69
C TYR A 236 -13.84 -1.24 1.01
N TYR A 237 -13.52 -1.62 2.25
CA TYR A 237 -13.44 -3.02 2.68
C TYR A 237 -14.75 -3.59 3.25
N LEU A 238 -15.76 -2.76 3.55
CA LEU A 238 -17.04 -3.23 4.08
C LEU A 238 -17.68 -4.35 3.23
N PRO A 239 -17.73 -4.26 1.88
CA PRO A 239 -18.30 -5.31 1.05
C PRO A 239 -17.58 -6.65 1.23
N ARG A 240 -16.24 -6.61 1.24
CA ARG A 240 -15.38 -7.79 1.32
C ARG A 240 -15.47 -8.44 2.70
N LEU A 241 -15.46 -7.64 3.76
CA LEU A 241 -15.60 -8.12 5.15
C LEU A 241 -16.98 -8.75 5.39
N LYS A 242 -18.06 -8.12 4.92
CA LYS A 242 -19.42 -8.66 5.06
C LYS A 242 -19.64 -9.91 4.21
N PHE A 243 -19.08 -9.95 3.00
CA PHE A 243 -19.12 -11.15 2.17
C PHE A 243 -18.37 -12.33 2.83
N LEU A 244 -17.19 -12.09 3.40
CA LEU A 244 -16.45 -13.13 4.14
C LEU A 244 -17.23 -13.60 5.38
N ALA A 245 -17.90 -12.69 6.10
CA ALA A 245 -18.78 -13.07 7.20
C ALA A 245 -19.94 -13.97 6.74
N ALA A 246 -20.53 -13.68 5.58
CA ALA A 246 -21.59 -14.52 5.00
C ALA A 246 -21.06 -15.92 4.64
N GLN A 247 -19.85 -16.00 4.07
CA GLN A 247 -19.19 -17.28 3.79
C GLN A 247 -18.93 -18.09 5.06
N ASN A 248 -18.41 -17.44 6.12
CA ASN A 248 -18.20 -18.08 7.42
C ASN A 248 -19.53 -18.57 8.01
N ALA A 249 -20.57 -17.73 8.02
CA ALA A 249 -21.89 -18.07 8.54
C ALA A 249 -22.51 -19.26 7.81
N LEU A 250 -22.36 -19.31 6.48
CA LEU A 250 -22.82 -20.44 5.68
C LEU A 250 -22.07 -21.73 6.01
N ALA A 251 -20.74 -21.66 6.19
CA ALA A 251 -19.91 -22.81 6.55
C ALA A 251 -20.19 -23.31 7.98
N GLU A 252 -20.53 -22.41 8.90
CA GLU A 252 -20.96 -22.74 10.27
C GLU A 252 -22.44 -23.17 10.36
N HIS A 253 -23.13 -23.35 9.23
CA HIS A 253 -24.55 -23.73 9.16
C HIS A 253 -25.47 -22.80 9.95
N ARG A 254 -25.18 -21.49 9.97
CA ARG A 254 -26.07 -20.47 10.53
C ARG A 254 -27.38 -20.38 9.71
N PRO A 255 -28.46 -19.85 10.31
CA PRO A 255 -29.72 -19.67 9.60
C PRO A 255 -29.54 -18.89 8.29
N TYR A 256 -30.23 -19.31 7.23
CA TYR A 256 -30.11 -18.67 5.92
C TYR A 256 -30.46 -17.18 5.95
N GLU A 257 -31.42 -16.78 6.77
CA GLU A 257 -31.75 -15.37 7.00
C GLU A 257 -30.53 -14.54 7.46
N THR A 258 -29.70 -15.09 8.35
CA THR A 258 -28.47 -14.43 8.79
C THR A 258 -27.46 -14.27 7.64
N VAL A 259 -27.33 -15.31 6.81
CA VAL A 259 -26.46 -15.26 5.62
C VAL A 259 -26.97 -14.23 4.62
N GLU A 260 -28.28 -14.22 4.35
CA GLU A 260 -28.90 -13.30 3.40
C GLU A 260 -28.75 -11.84 3.83
N ASN A 261 -28.98 -11.53 5.11
CA ASN A 261 -28.76 -10.17 5.65
C ASN A 261 -27.31 -9.69 5.45
N LEU A 262 -26.33 -10.56 5.71
CA LEU A 262 -24.92 -10.24 5.47
C LEU A 262 -24.62 -10.00 3.99
N LEU A 263 -25.25 -10.75 3.09
CA LEU A 263 -25.11 -10.57 1.64
C LEU A 263 -25.78 -9.29 1.14
N GLU A 264 -26.92 -8.90 1.71
CA GLU A 264 -27.59 -7.62 1.40
C GLU A 264 -26.74 -6.43 1.81
N GLU A 265 -26.19 -6.45 3.03
CA GLU A 265 -25.26 -5.42 3.51
C GLU A 265 -24.00 -5.35 2.62
N ALA A 266 -23.41 -6.50 2.29
CA ALA A 266 -22.26 -6.57 1.40
C ALA A 266 -22.58 -5.98 0.01
N LEU A 267 -23.75 -6.29 -0.54
CA LEU A 267 -24.19 -5.81 -1.85
C LEU A 267 -24.42 -4.30 -1.87
N ALA A 268 -25.05 -3.75 -0.82
CA ALA A 268 -25.30 -2.32 -0.70
C ALA A 268 -23.99 -1.53 -0.73
N PHE A 269 -23.01 -1.91 0.08
CA PHE A 269 -21.70 -1.27 0.07
C PHE A 269 -20.91 -1.57 -1.20
N ALA A 270 -21.05 -2.75 -1.82
CA ALA A 270 -20.36 -3.07 -3.07
C ALA A 270 -20.78 -2.10 -4.18
N ARG A 271 -22.09 -1.81 -4.27
CA ARG A 271 -22.65 -0.86 -5.23
C ARG A 271 -22.20 0.57 -4.97
N ILE A 272 -22.17 1.00 -3.71
CA ILE A 272 -21.68 2.34 -3.32
C ILE A 272 -20.21 2.54 -3.73
N ASN A 273 -19.37 1.52 -3.55
CA ASN A 273 -17.95 1.60 -3.88
C ASN A 273 -17.61 1.18 -5.32
N HIS A 274 -18.62 0.92 -6.17
CA HIS A 274 -18.43 0.39 -7.54
C HIS A 274 -17.54 -0.88 -7.60
N ASN A 275 -17.63 -1.74 -6.58
CA ASN A 275 -16.88 -3.00 -6.52
C ASN A 275 -17.68 -4.12 -7.23
N GLU A 276 -17.53 -4.19 -8.56
CA GLU A 276 -18.19 -5.20 -9.40
C GLU A 276 -17.77 -6.64 -9.07
N VAL A 277 -16.53 -6.82 -8.59
CA VAL A 277 -16.01 -8.15 -8.23
C VAL A 277 -16.82 -8.76 -7.09
N VAL A 278 -17.10 -7.99 -6.03
CA VAL A 278 -17.91 -8.47 -4.90
C VAL A 278 -19.37 -8.67 -5.30
N VAL A 279 -19.93 -7.82 -6.17
CA VAL A 279 -21.30 -8.01 -6.70
C VAL A 279 -21.43 -9.37 -7.39
N LEU A 280 -20.46 -9.72 -8.25
CA LEU A 280 -20.44 -11.02 -8.93
C LEU A 280 -20.27 -12.19 -7.96
N LYS A 281 -19.37 -12.06 -6.98
CA LYS A 281 -19.16 -13.09 -5.93
C LYS A 281 -20.44 -13.35 -5.12
N ILE A 282 -21.19 -12.30 -4.76
CA ILE A 282 -22.47 -12.41 -4.05
C ILE A 282 -23.51 -13.15 -4.90
N ALA A 283 -23.66 -12.78 -6.16
CA ALA A 283 -24.60 -13.42 -7.08
C ALA A 283 -24.29 -14.92 -7.25
N ALA A 284 -23.00 -15.26 -7.41
CA ALA A 284 -22.56 -16.64 -7.51
C ALA A 284 -22.88 -17.46 -6.24
N LEU A 285 -22.63 -16.90 -5.05
CA LEU A 285 -22.92 -17.57 -3.79
C LEU A 285 -24.43 -17.81 -3.59
N ARG A 286 -25.27 -16.81 -3.90
CA ARG A 286 -26.74 -16.95 -3.83
C ARG A 286 -27.25 -18.08 -4.73
N ASN A 287 -26.75 -18.16 -5.95
CA ASN A 287 -27.11 -19.26 -6.87
C ASN A 287 -26.72 -20.63 -6.30
N GLN A 288 -25.48 -20.76 -5.80
CA GLN A 288 -25.02 -22.01 -5.18
C GLN A 288 -25.87 -22.45 -3.98
N VAL A 289 -26.32 -21.50 -3.14
CA VAL A 289 -27.17 -21.83 -2.00
C VAL A 289 -28.57 -22.24 -2.44
N ARG A 290 -29.16 -21.54 -3.42
CA ARG A 290 -30.47 -21.88 -3.99
C ARG A 290 -30.49 -23.28 -4.58
N ASP A 291 -29.47 -23.64 -5.35
CA ASP A 291 -29.38 -24.97 -6.00
C ASP A 291 -29.26 -26.10 -4.95
N LYS A 292 -28.54 -25.84 -3.84
CA LYS A 292 -28.45 -26.78 -2.70
C LYS A 292 -29.77 -26.94 -1.93
N LEU A 293 -30.58 -25.88 -1.86
CA LEU A 293 -31.89 -25.93 -1.21
C LEU A 293 -32.91 -26.66 -2.10
N ALA A 294 -32.88 -26.44 -3.42
CA ALA A 294 -33.73 -27.12 -4.38
C ALA A 294 -33.50 -28.64 -4.40
N THR A 295 -32.23 -29.06 -4.45
CA THR A 295 -31.86 -30.50 -4.44
C THR A 295 -32.20 -31.22 -3.13
N LYS A 296 -32.21 -30.51 -1.98
CA LYS A 296 -32.72 -31.06 -0.72
C LYS A 296 -34.24 -31.21 -0.69
N SER A 297 -34.97 -30.35 -1.39
CA SER A 297 -36.43 -30.40 -1.48
C SER A 297 -36.93 -31.52 -2.40
N GLU A 298 -36.12 -31.99 -3.35
CA GLU A 298 -36.45 -33.11 -4.26
C GLU A 298 -36.07 -34.48 -3.69
N ALA A 299 -35.26 -34.53 -2.62
CA ALA A 299 -34.80 -35.75 -1.96
C ALA A 299 -35.64 -36.14 -0.72
N HIS A 300 -36.77 -35.47 -0.48
CA HIS A 300 -37.77 -35.75 0.55
C HIS A 300 -39.14 -35.92 -0.09
#